data_AF-A0A9P6BWY0-F1
#
_entry.id   AF-A0A9P6BWY0-F1
#
_cell.length_a   1.000
_cell.length_b   1.000
_cell.length_c   1.000
_cell.angle_alpha   90.00
_cell.angle_beta   90.00
_cell.angle_gamma   90.00
#
_symmetry.space_group_name_H-M   'P 1'
#
loop_
_entity.id
_entity.type
_entity.pdbx_description
1 polymer ?
#
loop_
_entity_poly.entity_id
_entity_poly.type
_entity_poly.pdbx_seq_one_letter_code
_entity_poly.pdbx_strand_id
1 'polypeptide(L)'
;MSDVPQTDVSRPSALPTANLQRTATSQSLVDQNSEEYLDAIEEDWNKRVDMEVETLVDGMVDLVTLASIGDKDKFRIAQESFQASSRAESMIRAANSLLSITHSMKLLLLLSDEAQIAHRRDVELQNVQKDRDEIKEEVANLLTDLLHESHSQSIASRQRS
;
A
#
# COMPACT_ATOMS: atom_id res chain seq x y z
N MET A 1 25.80 -4.48 -44.25
CA MET A 1 24.62 -5.24 -43.82
C MET A 1 24.75 -5.40 -42.33
N SER A 2 23.96 -4.65 -41.58
CA SER A 2 24.06 -4.58 -40.11
C SER A 2 22.81 -5.23 -39.55
N ASP A 3 22.92 -6.48 -39.11
CA ASP A 3 21.82 -7.19 -38.48
C ASP A 3 21.61 -6.68 -37.05
N VAL A 4 20.41 -6.18 -36.80
CA VAL A 4 19.93 -5.72 -35.49
C VAL A 4 19.54 -6.96 -34.67
N PRO A 5 19.98 -7.12 -33.41
CA PRO A 5 19.53 -8.22 -32.59
C PRO A 5 18.06 -8.01 -32.20
N GLN A 6 17.19 -8.80 -32.83
CA GLN A 6 15.77 -8.88 -32.57
C GLN A 6 15.53 -9.56 -31.23
N THR A 7 15.06 -8.78 -30.24
CA THR A 7 14.61 -9.31 -28.94
C THR A 7 13.08 -9.32 -28.93
N ASP A 8 12.54 -10.47 -29.30
CA ASP A 8 11.16 -10.85 -29.05
C ASP A 8 11.04 -11.31 -27.59
N VAL A 9 10.38 -10.52 -26.75
CA VAL A 9 9.84 -10.99 -25.46
C VAL A 9 8.59 -10.19 -25.12
N SER A 10 7.47 -10.59 -25.72
CA SER A 10 6.17 -10.47 -25.05
C SER A 10 6.13 -11.45 -23.88
N ARG A 11 6.78 -11.10 -22.76
CA ARG A 11 6.50 -11.73 -21.46
C ARG A 11 5.64 -10.76 -20.67
N PRO A 12 4.32 -10.98 -20.54
CA PRO A 12 3.58 -10.28 -19.50
C PRO A 12 4.25 -10.64 -18.17
N SER A 13 4.73 -9.62 -17.46
CA SER A 13 5.19 -9.76 -16.09
C SER A 13 4.03 -10.29 -15.27
N ALA A 14 4.02 -11.60 -15.02
CA ALA A 14 3.15 -12.21 -14.04
C ALA A 14 3.67 -11.72 -12.69
N LEU A 15 3.22 -10.53 -12.29
CA LEU A 15 3.30 -10.09 -10.90
C LEU A 15 2.71 -11.24 -10.07
N PRO A 16 3.44 -11.75 -9.06
CA PRO A 16 2.86 -12.65 -8.09
C PRO A 16 1.60 -11.99 -7.53
N THR A 17 0.43 -12.53 -7.87
CA THR A 17 -0.82 -12.18 -7.21
C THR A 17 -0.64 -12.58 -5.75
N ALA A 18 -0.32 -11.59 -4.92
CA ALA A 18 -0.37 -11.73 -3.47
C ALA A 18 -1.83 -12.01 -3.13
N ASN A 19 -2.19 -13.29 -3.07
CA ASN A 19 -3.42 -13.75 -2.45
C ASN A 19 -3.24 -13.53 -0.95
N LEU A 20 -3.37 -12.27 -0.52
CA LEU A 20 -3.67 -11.92 0.85
C LEU A 20 -5.03 -12.54 1.12
N GLN A 21 -5.02 -13.78 1.62
CA GLN A 21 -6.15 -14.43 2.23
C GLN A 21 -6.66 -13.47 3.31
N ARG A 22 -7.66 -12.66 2.95
CA ARG A 22 -8.51 -11.95 3.89
C ARG A 22 -9.08 -13.02 4.80
N THR A 23 -8.48 -13.17 5.98
CA THR A 23 -9.06 -13.94 7.06
C THR A 23 -10.50 -13.46 7.21
N ALA A 24 -11.46 -14.37 7.13
CA ALA A 24 -12.91 -14.08 7.13
C ALA A 24 -13.43 -13.46 8.46
N THR A 25 -12.56 -12.88 9.27
CA THR A 25 -12.89 -12.05 10.43
C THR A 25 -13.21 -10.60 10.04
N SER A 26 -12.85 -10.15 8.83
CA SER A 26 -13.06 -8.76 8.39
C SER A 26 -14.46 -8.44 7.86
N GLN A 27 -15.35 -9.42 7.68
CA GLN A 27 -16.71 -9.14 7.17
C GLN A 27 -17.69 -8.64 8.24
N SER A 28 -17.38 -8.78 9.53
CA SER A 28 -18.27 -8.36 10.64
C SER A 28 -17.89 -7.01 11.29
N LEU A 29 -16.88 -6.33 10.76
CA LEU A 29 -16.33 -5.09 11.36
C LEU A 29 -16.68 -3.81 10.58
N VAL A 30 -17.46 -3.91 9.51
CA VAL A 30 -17.75 -2.80 8.58
C VAL A 30 -18.61 -1.69 9.22
N ASP A 31 -19.14 -1.91 10.44
CA ASP A 31 -19.93 -0.92 11.18
C ASP A 31 -19.20 -0.36 12.42
N GLN A 32 -17.90 -0.64 12.57
CA GLN A 32 -17.07 0.09 13.54
C GLN A 32 -16.65 1.43 12.93
N ASN A 33 -16.78 2.49 13.72
CA ASN A 33 -16.40 3.85 13.36
C ASN A 33 -14.94 3.83 12.85
N SER A 34 -14.74 4.17 11.57
CA SER A 34 -13.44 4.00 10.91
C SER A 34 -12.31 4.77 11.63
N GLU A 35 -12.64 5.83 12.35
CA GLU A 35 -11.70 6.57 13.21
C GLU A 35 -11.25 5.73 14.41
N GLU A 36 -12.18 5.11 15.14
CA GLU A 36 -11.86 4.26 16.30
C GLU A 36 -10.99 3.05 15.91
N TYR A 37 -11.20 2.50 14.71
CA TYR A 37 -10.35 1.43 14.18
C TYR A 37 -8.91 1.89 13.89
N LEU A 38 -8.74 3.09 13.32
CA LEU A 38 -7.42 3.64 13.04
C LEU A 38 -6.69 4.02 14.34
N ASP A 39 -7.40 4.61 15.31
CA ASP A 39 -6.86 4.93 16.63
C ASP A 39 -6.39 3.66 17.35
N ALA A 40 -7.17 2.56 17.29
CA ALA A 40 -6.79 1.28 17.88
C ALA A 40 -5.53 0.67 17.23
N ILE A 41 -5.37 0.84 15.91
CA ILE A 41 -4.16 0.38 15.20
C ILE A 41 -2.96 1.23 15.61
N GLU A 42 -3.10 2.55 15.63
CA GLU A 42 -2.04 3.46 16.04
C GLU A 42 -1.55 3.14 17.46
N GLU A 43 -2.49 2.94 18.39
CA GLU A 43 -2.20 2.57 19.77
C GLU A 43 -1.48 1.21 19.87
N ASP A 44 -1.85 0.19 19.07
CA ASP A 44 -1.14 -1.11 19.05
C ASP A 44 0.29 -0.96 18.54
N TRP A 45 0.51 -0.12 17.51
CA TRP A 45 1.86 0.17 17.02
C TRP A 45 2.69 0.91 18.05
N ASN A 46 2.13 1.92 18.73
CA ASN A 46 2.82 2.66 19.79
C ASN A 46 3.23 1.72 20.93
N LYS A 47 2.31 0.87 21.41
CA LYS A 47 2.61 -0.13 22.44
C LYS A 47 3.74 -1.08 22.04
N ARG A 48 3.75 -1.54 20.78
CA ARG A 48 4.84 -2.38 20.28
C ARG A 48 6.16 -1.65 20.25
N VAL A 49 6.19 -0.41 19.76
CA VAL A 49 7.41 0.40 19.72
C VAL A 49 7.93 0.64 21.13
N ASP A 50 7.07 1.04 22.06
CA ASP A 50 7.43 1.30 23.46
C ASP A 50 8.06 0.06 24.11
N MET A 51 7.46 -1.12 23.92
CA MET A 51 7.96 -2.38 24.47
C MET A 51 9.37 -2.75 23.96
N GLU A 52 9.63 -2.57 22.66
CA GLU A 52 10.93 -2.88 22.08
C GLU A 52 11.99 -1.85 22.49
N VAL A 53 11.61 -0.57 22.63
CA VAL A 53 12.49 0.49 23.13
C VAL A 53 12.81 0.28 24.60
N GLU A 54 11.84 -0.08 25.44
CA GLU A 54 12.05 -0.42 26.85
C GLU A 54 13.03 -1.59 26.97
N THR A 55 12.84 -2.65 26.18
CA THR A 55 13.76 -3.80 26.14
C THR A 55 15.19 -3.39 25.78
N LEU A 56 15.37 -2.43 24.86
CA LEU A 56 16.68 -1.89 24.49
C LEU A 56 17.31 -1.06 25.62
N VAL A 57 16.53 -0.20 26.27
CA VAL A 57 17.01 0.67 27.35
C VAL A 57 17.37 -0.16 28.57
N ASP A 58 16.48 -1.04 29.03
CA ASP A 58 16.72 -1.91 30.18
C ASP A 58 17.89 -2.85 29.94
N GLY A 59 17.96 -3.44 28.73
CA GLY A 59 19.09 -4.25 28.32
C GLY A 59 20.42 -3.50 28.40
N MET A 60 20.45 -2.24 27.97
CA MET A 60 21.66 -1.41 28.04
C MET A 60 22.03 -1.02 29.46
N VAL A 61 21.06 -0.63 30.30
CA VAL A 61 21.29 -0.35 31.73
C VAL A 61 21.93 -1.56 32.38
N ASP A 62 21.42 -2.75 32.09
CA ASP A 62 21.93 -3.97 32.68
C ASP A 62 23.32 -4.37 32.15
N LEU A 63 23.63 -4.11 30.89
CA LEU A 63 24.99 -4.30 30.38
C LEU A 63 25.98 -3.36 31.05
N VAL A 64 25.60 -2.10 31.29
CA VAL A 64 26.44 -1.13 31.99
C VAL A 64 26.64 -1.53 33.45
N THR A 65 25.61 -2.04 34.14
CA THR A 65 25.75 -2.51 35.52
C THR A 65 26.64 -3.76 35.61
N LEU A 66 26.51 -4.70 34.67
CA LEU A 66 27.38 -5.87 34.56
C LEU A 66 28.83 -5.47 34.22
N ALA A 67 29.05 -4.44 33.40
CA ALA A 67 30.38 -3.96 33.04
C ALA A 67 31.09 -3.19 34.16
N SER A 68 30.38 -2.81 35.23
CA SER A 68 30.96 -2.10 36.37
C SER A 68 32.11 -2.89 36.99
N ILE A 69 33.24 -2.22 37.18
CA ILE A 69 34.50 -2.81 37.66
C ILE A 69 34.42 -2.97 39.17
N GLY A 70 34.60 -4.20 39.66
CA GLY A 70 34.72 -4.54 41.07
C GLY A 70 35.47 -5.85 41.26
N ASP A 71 35.77 -6.24 42.50
CA ASP A 71 36.43 -7.51 42.80
C ASP A 71 35.51 -8.69 42.43
N LYS A 72 35.73 -9.29 41.27
CA LYS A 72 34.93 -10.37 40.71
C LYS A 72 35.74 -11.67 40.69
N ASP A 73 35.18 -12.73 41.26
CA ASP A 73 35.73 -14.09 41.13
C ASP A 73 35.47 -14.65 39.73
N LYS A 74 36.28 -15.62 39.29
CA LYS A 74 36.22 -16.28 37.98
C LYS A 74 34.84 -16.86 37.66
N PHE A 75 34.14 -17.40 38.65
CA PHE A 75 32.77 -17.91 38.48
C PHE A 75 31.77 -16.78 38.23
N ARG A 76 31.94 -15.65 38.93
CA ARG A 76 31.09 -14.46 38.77
C ARG A 76 31.29 -13.83 37.39
N ILE A 77 32.54 -13.76 36.91
CA ILE A 77 32.86 -13.28 35.56
C ILE A 77 32.19 -14.16 34.49
N ALA A 78 32.24 -15.49 34.64
CA ALA A 78 31.61 -16.41 33.69
C ALA A 78 30.07 -16.30 33.70
N GLN A 79 29.47 -16.05 34.86
CA GLN A 79 28.03 -15.83 34.96
C GLN A 79 27.61 -14.50 34.34
N GLU A 80 28.33 -13.42 34.62
CA GLU A 80 28.08 -12.09 34.06
C GLU A 80 28.27 -12.06 32.54
N SER A 81 29.25 -12.80 32.00
CA SER A 81 29.45 -12.87 30.55
C SER A 81 28.31 -13.56 29.82
N PHE A 82 27.74 -14.61 30.42
CA PHE A 82 26.53 -15.27 29.90
C PHE A 82 25.32 -14.33 29.97
N GLN A 83 25.12 -13.64 31.10
CA GLN A 83 24.04 -12.66 31.25
C GLN A 83 24.16 -11.52 30.25
N ALA A 84 25.36 -10.98 30.04
CA ALA A 84 25.62 -9.94 29.06
C ALA A 84 25.31 -10.42 27.63
N SER A 85 25.70 -11.64 27.29
CA SER A 85 25.42 -12.23 25.97
C SER A 85 23.92 -12.43 25.75
N SER A 86 23.20 -12.94 26.75
CA SER A 86 21.75 -13.12 26.69
C SER A 86 21.01 -11.79 26.56
N ARG A 87 21.45 -10.75 27.28
CA ARG A 87 20.88 -9.41 27.18
C ARG A 87 21.13 -8.77 25.82
N ALA A 88 22.34 -8.93 25.27
CA ALA A 88 22.65 -8.48 23.93
C ALA A 88 21.78 -9.18 22.87
N GLU A 89 21.53 -10.49 22.99
CA GLU A 89 20.62 -11.20 22.06
C GLU A 89 19.19 -10.64 22.12
N SER A 90 18.65 -10.43 23.32
CA SER A 90 17.33 -9.82 23.50
C SER A 90 17.24 -8.43 22.86
N MET A 91 18.27 -7.59 23.05
CA MET A 91 18.36 -6.26 22.43
C MET A 91 18.42 -6.34 20.90
N ILE A 92 19.15 -7.31 20.33
CA ILE A 92 19.22 -7.51 18.88
C ILE A 92 17.85 -7.92 18.32
N ARG A 93 17.11 -8.78 19.02
CA ARG A 93 15.72 -9.12 18.62
C ARG A 93 14.82 -7.90 18.64
N ALA A 94 14.91 -7.07 19.68
CA ALA A 94 14.11 -5.85 19.78
C ALA A 94 14.43 -4.85 18.65
N ALA A 95 15.70 -4.66 18.33
CA ALA A 95 16.12 -3.82 17.20
C ALA A 95 15.61 -4.35 15.84
N ASN A 96 15.65 -5.67 15.62
CA ASN A 96 15.09 -6.29 14.42
C ASN A 96 13.56 -6.18 14.35
N SER A 97 12.89 -6.22 15.50
CA SER A 97 11.45 -5.97 15.62
C SER A 97 11.13 -4.53 15.17
N LEU A 98 11.81 -3.52 15.73
CA LEU A 98 11.66 -2.11 15.34
C LEU A 98 11.91 -1.87 13.83
N LEU A 99 12.90 -2.54 13.24
CA LEU A 99 13.15 -2.49 11.81
C LEU A 99 11.96 -3.05 11.00
N SER A 100 11.38 -4.16 11.47
CA SER A 100 10.21 -4.79 10.85
C SER A 100 8.96 -3.89 10.96
N ILE A 101 8.77 -3.22 12.09
CA ILE A 101 7.73 -2.19 12.30
C ILE A 101 7.89 -1.07 11.27
N THR A 102 9.11 -0.52 11.15
CA THR A 102 9.43 0.55 10.20
C THR A 102 9.13 0.15 8.77
N HIS A 103 9.50 -1.07 8.38
CA HIS A 103 9.22 -1.59 7.05
C HIS A 103 7.71 -1.70 6.79
N SER A 104 6.95 -2.17 7.78
CA SER A 104 5.49 -2.30 7.70
C SER A 104 4.81 -0.93 7.54
N MET A 105 5.23 0.07 8.32
CA MET A 105 4.72 1.45 8.21
C MET A 105 5.04 2.06 6.83
N LYS A 106 6.24 1.84 6.29
CA LYS A 106 6.59 2.28 4.93
C LYS A 106 5.69 1.64 3.88
N LEU A 107 5.42 0.33 3.98
CA LEU A 107 4.51 -0.35 3.06
C LEU A 107 3.08 0.19 3.17
N LEU A 108 2.57 0.44 4.38
CA LEU A 108 1.25 1.04 4.57
C LEU A 108 1.14 2.40 3.86
N LEU A 109 2.14 3.26 4.02
CA LEU A 109 2.16 4.57 3.36
C LEU A 109 2.21 4.45 1.82
N LEU A 110 3.09 3.60 1.29
CA LEU A 110 3.22 3.39 -0.16
C LEU A 110 1.96 2.79 -0.79
N LEU A 111 1.31 1.85 -0.11
CA LEU A 111 0.09 1.20 -0.61
C LEU A 111 -1.15 2.11 -0.47
N SER A 112 -1.21 2.94 0.56
CA SER A 112 -2.32 3.87 0.75
C SER A 112 -2.37 4.93 -0.35
N ASP A 113 -1.21 5.43 -0.79
CA ASP A 113 -1.11 6.41 -1.88
C ASP A 113 -1.60 5.83 -3.22
N GLU A 114 -1.20 4.59 -3.55
CA GLU A 114 -1.64 3.92 -4.79
C GLU A 114 -3.16 3.66 -4.81
N ALA A 115 -3.76 3.32 -3.67
CA ALA A 115 -5.21 3.12 -3.57
C ALA A 115 -5.99 4.42 -3.82
N GLN A 116 -5.49 5.56 -3.33
CA GLN A 116 -6.10 6.87 -3.57
C GLN A 116 -5.94 7.30 -5.04
N ILE A 117 -4.77 7.06 -5.64
CA ILE A 117 -4.51 7.34 -7.06
C ILE A 117 -5.41 6.48 -7.96
N ALA A 118 -5.54 5.18 -7.66
CA ALA A 118 -6.42 4.28 -8.40
C ALA A 118 -7.89 4.71 -8.30
N HIS A 119 -8.37 5.05 -7.10
CA HIS A 119 -9.74 5.52 -6.92
C HIS A 119 -10.01 6.83 -7.68
N ARG A 120 -9.09 7.81 -7.62
CA ARG A 120 -9.20 9.04 -8.41
C ARG A 120 -9.25 8.73 -9.91
N ARG A 121 -8.39 7.83 -10.39
CA ARG A 121 -8.38 7.41 -11.80
C ARG A 121 -9.73 6.81 -12.21
N ASP A 122 -10.31 5.95 -11.40
CA ASP A 122 -11.59 5.31 -11.71
C ASP A 122 -12.74 6.32 -11.78
N VAL A 123 -12.77 7.30 -10.88
CA VAL A 123 -13.74 8.40 -10.89
C VAL A 123 -13.59 9.26 -12.16
N GLU A 124 -12.36 9.66 -12.51
CA GLU A 124 -12.10 10.42 -13.74
C GLU A 124 -12.50 9.63 -14.99
N LEU A 125 -12.21 8.33 -15.03
CA LEU A 125 -12.56 7.46 -16.15
C LEU A 125 -14.09 7.33 -16.30
N GLN A 126 -14.82 7.26 -15.19
CA GLN A 126 -16.28 7.27 -15.19
C GLN A 126 -16.84 8.59 -15.72
N ASN A 127 -16.27 9.73 -15.31
CA ASN A 127 -16.67 11.05 -15.82
C ASN A 127 -16.43 11.15 -17.34
N VAL A 128 -15.24 10.76 -17.81
CA VAL A 128 -14.92 10.77 -19.25
C VAL A 128 -15.84 9.85 -20.05
N GLN A 129 -16.22 8.69 -19.50
CA GLN A 129 -17.19 7.80 -20.16
C GLN A 129 -18.57 8.47 -20.29
N LYS A 130 -19.02 9.15 -19.24
CA LYS A 130 -20.28 9.88 -19.23
C LYS A 130 -20.27 11.01 -20.26
N ASP A 131 -19.24 11.85 -20.25
CA ASP A 131 -19.08 12.95 -21.22
C ASP A 131 -19.06 12.43 -22.66
N ARG A 132 -18.38 11.30 -22.89
CA ARG A 132 -18.33 10.64 -24.19
C ARG A 132 -19.71 10.17 -24.63
N ASP A 133 -20.52 9.62 -23.72
CA ASP A 133 -21.86 9.14 -24.05
C ASP A 133 -22.83 10.30 -24.30
N GLU A 134 -22.71 11.40 -23.54
CA GLU A 134 -23.46 12.65 -23.78
C GLU A 134 -23.12 13.25 -25.15
N ILE A 135 -21.83 13.41 -25.48
CA ILE A 135 -21.40 13.93 -26.79
C ILE A 135 -21.88 13.02 -27.92
N LYS A 136 -21.89 11.70 -27.71
CA LYS A 136 -22.40 10.76 -28.71
C LYS A 136 -23.89 10.92 -28.95
N GLU A 137 -24.65 11.16 -27.89
CA GLU A 137 -26.08 11.45 -27.99
C GLU A 137 -26.32 12.76 -28.75
N GLU A 138 -25.55 13.81 -28.44
CA GLU A 138 -25.61 15.08 -29.17
C GLU A 138 -25.27 14.91 -30.66
N VAL A 139 -24.21 14.17 -30.98
CA VAL A 139 -23.82 13.89 -32.38
C VAL A 139 -24.89 13.07 -33.10
N ALA A 140 -25.52 12.09 -32.42
CA ALA A 140 -26.60 11.30 -33.00
C ALA A 140 -27.84 12.16 -33.31
N ASN A 141 -28.17 13.11 -32.43
CA ASN A 141 -29.26 14.06 -32.64
C ASN A 141 -28.96 14.98 -33.83
N LEU A 142 -27.77 15.58 -33.88
CA LEU A 142 -27.33 16.43 -35.00
C LEU A 142 -27.31 15.68 -36.34
N LEU A 143 -26.86 14.42 -36.34
CA LEU A 143 -26.89 13.58 -37.53
C LEU A 143 -28.32 13.32 -38.00
N THR A 144 -29.24 13.08 -37.06
CA THR A 144 -30.66 12.82 -37.35
C THR A 144 -31.34 14.05 -37.96
N ASP A 145 -31.03 15.24 -37.44
CA ASP A 145 -31.53 16.52 -37.96
C ASP A 145 -31.02 16.79 -39.38
N LEU A 146 -29.72 16.64 -39.62
CA LEU A 146 -29.12 16.78 -40.95
C LEU A 146 -29.70 15.79 -41.96
N LEU A 147 -29.95 14.55 -41.54
CA LEU A 147 -30.54 13.53 -42.40
C LEU A 147 -31.99 13.90 -42.78
N HIS A 148 -32.79 14.41 -41.84
CA HIS A 148 -34.15 14.88 -42.11
C HIS A 148 -34.17 16.09 -43.03
N GLU A 149 -33.32 17.09 -42.80
CA GLU A 149 -33.22 18.27 -43.67
C GLU A 149 -32.81 17.88 -45.10
N SER A 150 -31.86 16.95 -45.26
CA SER A 150 -31.45 16.46 -46.58
C SER A 150 -32.59 15.74 -47.31
N HIS A 151 -33.45 15.01 -46.58
CA HIS A 151 -34.61 14.33 -47.14
C HIS A 151 -35.70 15.33 -47.57
N SER A 152 -35.93 16.37 -46.77
CA SER A 152 -36.86 17.45 -47.10
C SER A 152 -36.41 18.27 -48.32
N GLN A 153 -35.11 18.55 -48.47
CA GLN A 153 -34.56 19.24 -49.64
C GLN A 153 -34.59 18.37 -50.92
N SER A 154 -34.38 17.06 -50.80
CA SER A 154 -34.51 16.10 -51.91
C SER A 154 -35.96 15.99 -52.43
N ILE A 155 -36.96 16.01 -51.52
CA ILE A 155 -38.37 16.01 -51.90
C ILE A 155 -38.79 17.34 -52.53
N ALA A 156 -38.35 18.48 -51.97
CA ALA A 156 -38.65 19.81 -52.49
C ALA A 156 -38.04 20.09 -53.88
N SER A 157 -36.87 19.49 -54.18
CA SER A 157 -36.25 19.59 -55.51
C SER A 157 -36.90 18.66 -56.55
N ARG A 158 -37.51 17.53 -56.14
CA ARG A 158 -38.31 16.66 -57.02
C ARG A 158 -39.70 17.20 -57.37
N GLN A 159 -40.27 18.09 -56.56
CA GLN A 159 -41.59 18.71 -56.82
C GLN A 159 -41.52 19.97 -57.69
N ARG A 160 -40.33 20.46 -58.04
CA ARG A 160 -40.11 21.67 -58.86
C ARG A 160 -39.63 21.40 -60.29
N SER A 161 -39.60 20.14 -60.72
CA SER A 161 -39.35 19.74 -62.12
C SER A 161 -40.56 18.99 -62.66
#